data_AF-A0A0C2GCQ5-F1
#
_entry.id   AF-A0A0C2GCQ5-F1
#
_cell.length_a   1.000
_cell.length_b   1.000
_cell.length_c   1.000
_cell.angle_alpha   90.00
_cell.angle_beta   90.00
_cell.angle_gamma   90.00
#
_symmetry.space_group_name_H-M   'P 1'
#
loop_
_entity.id
_entity.type
_entity.pdbx_description
1 polymer ?
#
loop_
_entity_poly.entity_id
_entity_poly.type
_entity_poly.pdbx_seq_one_letter_code
_entity_poly.pdbx_strand_id
1 'polypeptide(L)'
;MVFYISWPWIINEQDYNCSSRSAAEWVARGAVDKIQGYYFAISGTFFMILHIVCLIAICKRAKLSIPCYRLMFFNGFIDLMDLTTGSLFTSYFNFKGTVFCTEPVLEFLVGHLAYSRFYLFIS
;
A
#
# COMPACT_ATOMS: atom_id res chain seq x y z
N MET A 1 -0.63 7.14 -7.82
CA MET A 1 0.76 7.56 -8.09
C MET A 1 0.82 9.07 -8.07
N VAL A 2 1.02 9.66 -6.89
CA VAL A 2 1.47 11.06 -6.80
C VAL A 2 2.97 11.00 -6.98
N PHE A 3 3.45 11.47 -8.13
CA PHE A 3 4.87 11.69 -8.38
C PHE A 3 5.42 12.58 -7.26
N TYR A 4 6.48 12.17 -6.58
CA TYR A 4 7.35 13.06 -5.81
C TYR A 4 8.06 13.99 -6.80
N ILE A 5 7.33 14.98 -7.32
CA ILE A 5 7.94 16.20 -7.81
C ILE A 5 8.46 16.88 -6.54
N SER A 6 9.78 17.03 -6.40
CA SER A 6 10.37 17.79 -5.30
C SER A 6 9.87 19.24 -5.39
N TRP A 7 8.77 19.54 -4.71
CA TRP A 7 8.27 20.89 -4.49
C TRP A 7 8.98 21.41 -3.24
N PRO A 8 10.00 22.29 -3.37
CA PRO A 8 10.83 22.73 -2.24
C PRO A 8 10.05 23.49 -1.14
N TRP A 9 8.78 23.80 -1.37
CA TRP A 9 7.89 24.42 -0.38
C TRP A 9 6.97 23.43 0.36
N ILE A 10 7.00 22.15 0.03
CA ILE A 10 6.16 21.11 0.66
C ILE A 10 7.00 20.06 1.39
N ILE A 11 8.22 19.78 0.91
CA ILE A 11 9.06 18.70 1.40
C ILE A 11 10.36 19.28 1.96
N ASN A 12 10.52 19.29 3.29
CA ASN A 12 11.73 19.77 3.94
C ASN A 12 12.67 18.58 4.21
N GLU A 13 13.93 18.67 3.77
CA GLU A 13 14.92 17.59 3.96
C GLU A 13 15.14 17.26 5.44
N GLN A 14 15.00 18.26 6.33
CA GLN A 14 15.10 18.07 7.78
C GLN A 14 14.03 17.15 8.35
N ASP A 15 12.87 17.01 7.67
CA ASP A 15 11.77 16.16 8.13
C ASP A 15 12.01 14.66 7.89
N TYR A 16 13.04 14.30 7.13
CA TYR A 16 13.52 12.92 6.98
C TYR A 16 14.64 12.57 7.96
N ASN A 17 15.15 13.54 8.72
CA ASN A 17 16.09 13.27 9.81
C ASN A 17 15.33 12.94 11.10
N CYS A 18 15.06 11.66 11.31
CA CYS A 18 14.30 11.16 12.47
C CYS A 18 15.00 11.38 13.83
N SER A 19 16.29 11.70 13.84
CA SER A 19 17.05 12.02 15.05
C SER A 19 16.92 13.48 15.50
N SER A 20 16.26 14.33 14.71
CA SER A 20 16.17 15.77 14.97
C SER A 20 15.13 16.15 16.05
N ARG A 21 14.14 15.30 16.33
CA ARG A 21 13.00 15.59 17.20
C ARG A 21 12.49 14.36 17.95
N SER A 22 11.69 14.58 18.99
CA SER A 22 11.08 13.53 19.79
C SER A 22 9.88 12.87 19.06
N ALA A 23 9.60 11.60 19.37
CA ALA A 23 8.51 10.83 18.75
C ALA A 23 7.12 11.48 18.92
N ALA A 24 6.88 12.18 20.04
CA ALA A 24 5.61 12.86 20.30
C ALA A 24 5.37 14.07 19.38
N GLU A 25 6.43 14.80 19.01
CA GLU A 25 6.33 15.93 18.09
C GLU A 25 6.04 15.49 16.65
N TRP A 26 6.56 14.33 16.24
CA TRP A 26 6.27 13.73 14.94
C TRP A 26 4.80 13.31 14.81
N VAL A 27 4.24 12.70 15.86
CA VAL A 27 2.81 12.33 15.90
C VAL A 27 1.92 13.58 15.87
N ALA A 28 2.31 14.65 16.57
CA ALA A 28 1.54 15.90 16.58
C ALA A 28 1.50 16.62 15.23
N ARG A 29 2.49 16.40 14.36
CA ARG A 29 2.54 16.96 13.00
C ARG A 29 1.78 16.12 11.97
N GLY A 30 1.45 14.88 12.31
CA GLY A 30 0.65 13.99 11.48
C GLY A 30 -0.67 14.60 11.05
N ALA A 31 -0.85 14.85 9.74
CA ALA A 31 -2.13 15.28 9.20
C ALA A 31 -3.06 14.05 9.10
N VAL A 32 -4.11 14.03 9.91
CA VAL A 32 -5.10 12.94 9.92
C VAL A 32 -6.22 13.27 8.93
N ASP A 33 -6.06 12.84 7.68
CA ASP A 33 -7.11 12.95 6.66
C ASP A 33 -8.09 11.78 6.73
N LYS A 34 -9.00 11.86 7.71
CA LYS A 34 -10.00 10.81 7.99
C LYS A 34 -10.85 10.46 6.78
N ILE A 35 -11.20 11.46 5.96
CA ILE A 35 -12.02 11.28 4.77
C ILE A 35 -11.29 10.36 3.77
N GLN A 36 -10.03 10.67 3.49
CA GLN A 36 -9.20 9.87 2.58
C GLN A 36 -8.98 8.45 3.12
N GLY A 37 -8.74 8.32 4.43
CA GLY A 37 -8.66 7.02 5.10
C GLY A 37 -9.93 6.16 4.93
N TYR A 38 -11.13 6.72 5.12
CA TYR A 38 -12.38 6.00 4.92
C TYR A 38 -12.60 5.56 3.47
N TYR A 39 -12.31 6.44 2.50
CA TYR A 39 -12.44 6.09 1.08
C TYR A 39 -11.55 4.90 0.69
N PHE A 40 -10.29 4.90 1.11
CA PHE A 40 -9.37 3.78 0.84
C PHE A 40 -9.75 2.51 1.60
N ALA A 41 -10.24 2.62 2.84
CA ALA A 41 -10.64 1.46 3.63
C ALA A 41 -11.86 0.76 3.02
N ILE A 42 -12.89 1.51 2.63
CA ILE A 42 -14.12 0.96 2.08
C ILE A 42 -13.87 0.36 0.69
N SER A 43 -13.25 1.14 -0.21
CA SER A 43 -12.97 0.67 -1.57
C SER A 43 -11.98 -0.50 -1.57
N GLY A 44 -10.91 -0.43 -0.78
CA GLY A 44 -9.94 -1.52 -0.63
C GLY A 44 -10.55 -2.82 -0.12
N THR A 45 -11.41 -2.74 0.90
CA THR A 45 -12.10 -3.92 1.44
C THR A 45 -13.04 -4.53 0.40
N PHE A 46 -13.80 -3.72 -0.32
CA PHE A 46 -14.71 -4.18 -1.36
C PHE A 46 -13.97 -4.93 -2.48
N PHE A 47 -12.90 -4.33 -3.01
CA PHE A 47 -12.09 -4.97 -4.05
C PHE A 47 -11.37 -6.23 -3.56
N MET A 48 -10.95 -6.27 -2.30
CA MET A 48 -10.32 -7.45 -1.71
C MET A 48 -11.28 -8.64 -1.67
N ILE A 49 -12.53 -8.42 -1.25
CA ILE A 49 -13.55 -9.47 -1.24
C ILE A 49 -13.80 -10.03 -2.64
N LEU A 50 -13.93 -9.14 -3.64
CA LEU A 50 -14.12 -9.56 -5.03
C LEU A 50 -12.95 -10.42 -5.54
N HIS A 51 -11.71 -10.01 -5.28
CA HIS A 51 -10.52 -10.78 -5.69
C HIS A 51 -10.46 -12.14 -5.01
N ILE A 52 -10.80 -12.24 -3.72
CA ILE A 52 -10.86 -13.51 -3.00
C ILE A 52 -11.91 -14.45 -3.63
N VAL A 53 -13.12 -13.95 -3.91
CA VAL A 53 -14.17 -14.75 -4.54
C VAL A 53 -13.74 -15.23 -5.93
N CYS A 54 -13.11 -14.35 -6.72
CA CYS A 54 -12.57 -14.71 -8.03
C CYS A 54 -11.49 -15.80 -7.93
N LEU A 55 -10.55 -15.68 -6.98
CA LEU A 55 -9.50 -16.69 -6.77
C LEU A 55 -10.08 -18.04 -6.34
N ILE A 56 -11.08 -18.05 -5.46
CA ILE A 56 -11.77 -19.30 -5.05
C ILE A 56 -12.46 -19.93 -6.26
N ALA A 57 -13.12 -19.14 -7.11
CA ALA A 57 -13.77 -19.63 -8.32
C ALA A 57 -12.77 -20.22 -9.33
N ILE A 58 -11.62 -19.57 -9.49
CA ILE A 58 -10.50 -20.04 -10.32
C ILE A 58 -9.95 -21.36 -9.75
N CYS A 59 -9.60 -21.42 -8.47
CA CYS A 59 -9.13 -22.64 -7.80
C CYS A 59 -10.10 -23.82 -7.98
N LYS A 60 -11.40 -23.58 -7.85
CA LYS A 60 -12.43 -24.62 -7.97
C LYS A 60 -12.59 -25.15 -9.40
N ARG A 61 -12.30 -24.33 -10.42
CA ARG A 61 -12.42 -24.69 -11.85
C ARG A 61 -11.08 -25.11 -12.47
N ALA A 62 -9.98 -25.03 -11.74
CA ALA A 62 -8.66 -25.07 -12.34
C ALA A 62 -8.26 -26.45 -12.87
N LYS A 63 -8.02 -26.52 -14.19
CA LYS A 63 -6.97 -27.39 -14.76
C LYS A 63 -5.66 -26.60 -14.72
N LEU A 64 -4.97 -26.60 -13.56
CA LEU A 64 -3.68 -25.91 -13.36
C LEU A 64 -2.55 -26.37 -14.30
N SER A 65 -2.80 -27.37 -15.13
CA SER A 65 -1.89 -27.82 -16.18
C SER A 65 -1.71 -26.81 -17.32
N ILE A 66 -2.66 -25.90 -17.56
CA ILE A 66 -2.56 -24.92 -18.66
C ILE A 66 -1.82 -23.66 -18.16
N PRO A 67 -0.73 -23.23 -18.83
CA PRO A 67 0.10 -22.11 -18.37
C PRO A 67 -0.67 -20.79 -18.22
N CYS A 68 -1.64 -20.52 -19.11
CA CYS A 68 -2.50 -19.34 -19.03
C CYS A 68 -3.30 -19.27 -17.71
N TYR A 69 -3.79 -20.40 -17.21
CA TYR A 69 -4.56 -20.44 -15.95
C TYR A 69 -3.67 -20.24 -14.72
N ARG A 70 -2.41 -20.69 -14.79
CA ARG A 70 -1.41 -20.45 -13.72
C ARG A 70 -1.04 -18.97 -13.62
N LEU A 71 -0.86 -18.31 -14.76
CA LEU A 71 -0.60 -16.86 -14.82
C LEU A 71 -1.78 -16.07 -14.26
N MET A 72 -3.01 -16.43 -14.63
CA MET A 72 -4.21 -15.75 -14.15
C MET A 72 -4.39 -15.88 -12.62
N PHE A 73 -4.07 -17.05 -12.05
CA PHE A 73 -4.06 -17.25 -10.60
C PHE A 73 -2.97 -16.41 -9.92
N PHE A 74 -1.77 -16.39 -10.48
CA PHE A 74 -0.66 -15.59 -9.97
C PHE A 74 -0.98 -14.10 -9.99
N ASN A 75 -1.57 -13.59 -11.08
CA ASN A 75 -1.97 -12.20 -11.18
C ASN A 75 -3.00 -11.82 -10.10
N GLY A 76 -4.02 -12.66 -9.87
CA GLY A 76 -5.00 -12.40 -8.81
C GLY A 76 -4.38 -12.42 -7.40
N PHE A 77 -3.33 -13.22 -7.16
CA PHE A 77 -2.57 -13.19 -5.91
C PHE A 77 -1.77 -11.89 -5.77
N ILE A 78 -1.14 -11.43 -6.86
CA ILE A 78 -0.46 -10.14 -6.92
C ILE A 78 -1.48 -9.04 -6.62
N ASP A 79 -2.64 -9.00 -7.25
CA ASP A 79 -3.67 -7.97 -6.98
C ASP A 79 -4.10 -7.92 -5.50
N LEU A 80 -4.19 -9.07 -4.83
CA LEU A 80 -4.48 -9.16 -3.40
C LEU A 80 -3.40 -8.50 -2.55
N MET A 81 -2.13 -8.73 -2.88
CA MET A 81 -1.03 -8.04 -2.24
C MET A 81 -1.00 -6.53 -2.57
N ASP A 82 -1.67 -6.07 -3.65
CA ASP A 82 -1.71 -4.63 -4.01
C ASP A 82 -2.62 -3.91 -3.06
N LEU A 83 -3.80 -4.49 -2.90
CA LEU A 83 -4.87 -3.93 -2.10
C LEU A 83 -4.46 -3.87 -0.64
N THR A 84 -3.67 -4.83 -0.16
CA THR A 84 -3.12 -4.76 1.20
C THR A 84 -2.17 -3.57 1.34
N THR A 85 -1.11 -3.47 0.53
CA THR A 85 -0.10 -2.40 0.64
C THR A 85 -0.63 -1.03 0.25
N GLY A 86 -1.46 -0.95 -0.78
CA GLY A 86 -1.95 0.30 -1.37
C GLY A 86 -3.21 0.85 -0.70
N SER A 87 -4.11 -0.01 -0.20
CA SER A 87 -5.34 0.44 0.47
C SER A 87 -5.32 0.21 1.97
N LEU A 88 -5.02 -0.99 2.49
CA LEU A 88 -5.09 -1.24 3.94
C LEU A 88 -4.00 -0.50 4.71
N PHE A 89 -2.74 -0.61 4.27
CA PHE A 89 -1.63 0.10 4.92
C PHE A 89 -1.80 1.62 4.79
N THR A 90 -2.13 2.13 3.60
CA THR A 90 -2.45 3.56 3.39
C THR A 90 -3.58 4.04 4.28
N SER A 91 -4.66 3.26 4.43
CA SER A 91 -5.77 3.63 5.33
C SER A 91 -5.31 3.67 6.79
N TYR A 92 -4.54 2.69 7.23
CA TYR A 92 -3.96 2.66 8.58
C TYR A 92 -3.07 3.88 8.85
N PHE A 93 -2.20 4.23 7.89
CA PHE A 93 -1.35 5.43 7.98
C PHE A 93 -2.19 6.72 8.04
N ASN A 94 -3.25 6.82 7.23
CA ASN A 94 -4.16 7.98 7.24
C ASN A 94 -4.95 8.10 8.55
N PHE A 95 -5.35 6.98 9.17
CA PHE A 95 -6.05 7.00 10.46
C PHE A 95 -5.13 7.37 11.62
N LYS A 96 -3.89 6.88 11.62
CA LYS A 96 -2.89 7.27 12.63
C LYS A 96 -2.26 8.64 12.37
N GLY A 97 -2.32 9.15 11.14
CA GLY A 97 -1.54 10.32 10.71
C GLY A 97 -0.04 10.08 10.85
N THR A 98 0.44 8.88 10.51
CA THR A 98 1.88 8.60 10.68
C THR A 98 2.70 9.42 9.70
N VAL A 99 3.82 9.94 10.20
CA VAL A 99 4.90 10.43 9.36
C VAL A 99 6.00 9.37 9.30
N PHE A 100 6.87 9.42 8.29
CA PHE A 100 7.97 8.47 8.05
C PHE A 100 8.77 8.13 9.32
N CYS A 101 9.04 9.11 10.17
CA CYS A 101 9.81 8.93 11.40
C CYS A 101 9.04 8.29 12.58
N THR A 102 7.73 8.08 12.45
CA THR A 102 6.90 7.42 13.48
C THR A 102 7.13 5.92 13.47
N GLU A 103 7.07 5.30 12.28
CA GLU A 103 7.33 3.87 12.07
C GLU A 103 8.13 3.65 10.76
N PRO A 104 9.43 4.02 10.71
CA PRO A 104 10.21 4.07 9.47
C PRO A 104 10.37 2.70 8.80
N VAL A 105 10.41 1.62 9.59
CA VAL A 105 10.50 0.26 9.08
C VAL A 105 9.24 -0.12 8.30
N LEU A 106 8.07 0.28 8.79
CA LEU A 106 6.78 -0.05 8.18
C LEU A 106 6.61 0.69 6.85
N GLU A 107 6.88 1.99 6.83
CA GLU A 107 6.76 2.79 5.60
C GLU A 107 7.80 2.39 4.55
N PHE A 108 9.03 2.09 4.96
CA PHE A 108 10.07 1.59 4.06
C PHE A 108 9.69 0.24 3.43
N LEU A 109 9.17 -0.69 4.23
CA LEU A 109 8.72 -2.00 3.77
C LEU A 109 7.53 -1.89 2.80
N VAL A 110 6.54 -1.07 3.13
CA VAL A 110 5.39 -0.81 2.24
C VAL A 110 5.83 -0.20 0.91
N GLY A 111 6.79 0.73 0.94
CA GLY A 111 7.39 1.31 -0.27
C GLY A 111 8.11 0.28 -1.15
N HIS A 112 8.90 -0.61 -0.54
CA HIS A 112 9.60 -1.68 -1.28
C HIS A 112 8.64 -2.71 -1.86
N LEU A 113 7.60 -3.07 -1.11
CA LEU A 113 6.56 -3.98 -1.60
C LEU A 113 5.78 -3.35 -2.76
N ALA A 114 5.49 -2.05 -2.71
CA ALA A 114 4.87 -1.36 -3.84
C ALA A 114 5.76 -1.37 -5.09
N TYR A 115 7.07 -1.13 -4.92
CA TYR A 115 8.02 -1.10 -6.03
C TYR A 115 8.23 -2.48 -6.65
N SER A 116 8.42 -3.52 -5.83
CA SER A 116 8.68 -4.88 -6.31
C SER A 116 7.57 -5.40 -7.22
N ARG A 117 6.31 -5.05 -6.94
CA ARG A 117 5.14 -5.39 -7.76
C ARG A 117 5.18 -4.77 -9.15
N PHE A 118 5.63 -3.53 -9.26
CA PHE A 118 5.77 -2.85 -10.54
C PHE A 118 6.79 -3.57 -11.44
N TYR A 119 7.92 -4.00 -10.86
CA TYR A 119 8.92 -4.80 -11.59
C TYR A 119 8.38 -6.15 -12.02
N LEU A 120 7.58 -6.80 -11.16
CA LEU A 120 6.99 -8.09 -11.43
C LEU A 120 5.90 -8.04 -12.51
N PHE A 121 5.27 -6.89 -12.73
CA PHE A 121 4.30 -6.68 -13.81
C PHE A 121 4.96 -6.35 -15.16
N ILE A 122 6.20 -5.83 -15.14
CA ILE A 122 6.97 -5.42 -16.33
C ILE A 122 7.88 -6.52 -16.89
N SER A 123 8.26 -7.50 -16.06
CA SER A 123 9.09 -8.65 -16.44
C SER A 123 8.28 -9.81 -16.99
#